data_AF-A0A2D8XKD4-F1
#
_entry.id   AF-A0A2D8XKD4-F1
#
_cell.length_a   1.000
_cell.length_b   1.000
_cell.length_c   1.000
_cell.angle_alpha   90.00
_cell.angle_beta   90.00
_cell.angle_gamma   90.00
#
_symmetry.space_group_name_H-M   'P 1'
#
loop_
_entity.id
_entity.type
_entity.pdbx_description
1 polymer ?
#
loop_
_entity_poly.entity_id
_entity_poly.type
_entity_poly.pdbx_seq_one_letter_code
_entity_poly.pdbx_strand_id
1 'polypeptide(L)'
;MQIQPLEVIFVHDRLIRPPGPKMMVCVEPDLGFFFRINTKGHWPASILIEKRSNPFLHHDSYLQCSELIELDEFVVDEILDEKGLYGELDNSYAAAICSMLDSISTIRQSDKDAIRQCLGD
;
A
#
# COMPACT_ATOMS: atom_id res chain seq x y z
N MET A 1 -8.11 10.90 8.90
CA MET A 1 -8.43 9.95 7.82
C MET A 1 -9.08 8.69 8.40
N GLN A 2 -10.11 8.12 7.74
CA GLN A 2 -10.84 6.95 8.27
C GLN A 2 -10.15 5.60 8.03
N ILE A 3 -9.23 5.52 7.07
CA ILE A 3 -8.50 4.29 6.73
C ILE A 3 -7.47 3.92 7.79
N GLN A 4 -7.24 2.63 7.98
CA GLN A 4 -6.27 2.06 8.91
C GLN A 4 -5.04 1.51 8.19
N PRO A 5 -3.93 1.25 8.91
CA PRO A 5 -2.77 0.61 8.32
C PRO A 5 -3.13 -0.78 7.78
N LEU A 6 -2.51 -1.18 6.67
CA LEU A 6 -2.75 -2.43 5.94
C LEU A 6 -4.12 -2.56 5.24
N GLU A 7 -5.02 -1.59 5.41
CA GLU A 7 -6.25 -1.51 4.65
C GLU A 7 -5.97 -1.15 3.17
N VAL A 8 -6.76 -1.76 2.27
CA VAL A 8 -6.59 -1.67 0.83
C VAL A 8 -7.76 -0.93 0.21
N ILE A 9 -7.46 0.07 -0.62
CA ILE A 9 -8.42 0.81 -1.42
C ILE A 9 -8.15 0.65 -2.91
N PHE A 10 -9.17 1.00 -3.71
CA PHE A 10 -9.11 0.88 -5.17
C PHE A 10 -9.17 2.26 -5.85
N VAL A 11 -8.00 2.77 -6.21
CA VAL A 11 -7.77 4.15 -6.67
C VAL A 11 -7.64 4.18 -8.20
N HIS A 12 -8.15 5.22 -8.84
CA HIS A 12 -7.81 5.48 -10.25
C HIS A 12 -6.46 6.20 -10.33
N ASP A 13 -5.40 5.42 -10.54
CA ASP A 13 -4.03 5.91 -10.53
C ASP A 13 -3.68 6.62 -11.84
N ARG A 14 -3.42 7.93 -11.73
CA ARG A 14 -3.05 8.79 -12.86
C ARG A 14 -1.54 8.84 -13.14
N LEU A 15 -0.72 8.28 -12.24
CA LEU A 15 0.73 8.30 -12.33
C LEU A 15 1.27 7.14 -13.18
N ILE A 16 0.52 6.06 -13.30
CA ILE A 16 0.85 4.93 -14.19
C ILE A 16 0.46 5.22 -15.65
N ARG A 17 1.08 4.50 -16.60
CA ARG A 17 0.78 4.62 -18.04
C ARG A 17 0.39 3.27 -18.66
N PRO A 18 -0.81 3.14 -19.25
CA PRO A 18 -1.90 4.13 -19.22
C PRO A 18 -2.46 4.30 -17.79
N PRO A 19 -3.02 5.47 -17.46
CA PRO A 19 -3.77 5.67 -16.22
C PRO A 19 -4.84 4.60 -16.04
N GLY A 20 -5.06 4.15 -14.81
CA GLY A 20 -5.98 3.05 -14.59
C GLY A 20 -6.19 2.68 -13.13
N PRO A 21 -7.18 1.81 -12.89
CA PRO A 21 -7.46 1.34 -11.56
C PRO A 21 -6.29 0.56 -10.95
N LYS A 22 -5.98 0.84 -9.69
CA LYS A 22 -4.98 0.14 -8.89
C LYS A 22 -5.44 -0.09 -7.46
N MET A 23 -5.09 -1.25 -6.94
CA MET A 23 -5.13 -1.52 -5.51
C MET A 23 -3.95 -0.82 -4.85
N MET A 24 -4.21 -0.14 -3.75
CA MET A 24 -3.20 0.51 -2.93
C MET A 24 -3.45 0.16 -1.46
N VAL A 25 -2.40 -0.24 -0.75
CA VAL A 25 -2.45 -0.51 0.69
C VAL A 25 -1.96 0.72 1.45
N CYS A 26 -2.68 1.10 2.49
CA CYS A 26 -2.27 2.15 3.40
C CYS A 26 -1.15 1.66 4.32
N VAL A 27 -0.11 2.47 4.51
CA VAL A 27 1.02 2.15 5.41
C VAL A 27 1.25 3.23 6.47
N GLU A 28 0.77 4.45 6.26
CA GLU A 28 0.74 5.51 7.26
C GLU A 28 -0.46 6.43 6.96
N PRO A 29 -1.60 6.23 7.66
CA PRO A 29 -2.82 6.99 7.42
C PRO A 29 -2.68 8.49 7.69
N ASP A 30 -1.93 8.91 8.71
CA ASP A 30 -1.90 10.33 9.05
C ASP A 30 -1.16 11.17 8.00
N LEU A 31 -0.26 10.54 7.25
CA LEU A 31 0.48 11.16 6.14
C LEU A 31 -0.06 10.81 4.76
N GLY A 32 -1.16 10.05 4.67
CA GLY A 32 -1.71 9.67 3.36
C GLY A 32 -0.80 8.76 2.55
N PHE A 33 -0.02 7.89 3.21
CA PHE A 33 0.99 7.07 2.55
C PHE A 33 0.50 5.68 2.16
N PHE A 34 0.78 5.32 0.91
CA PHE A 34 0.33 4.09 0.29
C PHE A 34 1.40 3.42 -0.56
N PHE A 35 1.28 2.10 -0.71
CA PHE A 35 2.02 1.30 -1.68
C PHE A 35 1.09 0.61 -2.67
N ARG A 36 1.55 0.45 -3.92
CA ARG A 36 0.76 -0.21 -4.98
C ARG A 36 0.80 -1.73 -4.84
N ILE A 37 -0.33 -2.37 -5.11
CA ILE A 37 -0.41 -3.80 -5.34
C ILE A 37 -0.46 -4.06 -6.86
N ASN A 38 0.45 -4.91 -7.33
CA ASN A 38 0.63 -5.25 -8.74
C ASN A 38 0.51 -6.76 -8.97
N THR A 39 -0.03 -7.17 -10.10
CA THR A 39 -0.09 -8.60 -10.49
C THR A 39 1.28 -9.21 -10.80
N LYS A 40 2.28 -8.39 -11.08
CA LYS A 40 3.65 -8.85 -11.44
C LYS A 40 4.66 -8.21 -10.49
N GLY A 41 5.61 -9.01 -10.02
CA GLY A 41 6.69 -8.59 -9.12
C GLY A 41 7.97 -8.15 -9.83
N HIS A 42 7.88 -7.55 -11.03
CA HIS A 42 9.06 -7.06 -11.74
C HIS A 42 9.59 -5.73 -11.20
N TRP A 43 8.83 -5.06 -10.33
CA TRP A 43 9.24 -3.82 -9.72
C TRP A 43 10.27 -4.10 -8.61
N PRO A 44 11.31 -3.27 -8.46
CA PRO A 44 12.23 -3.38 -7.33
C PRO A 44 11.49 -3.33 -5.99
N ALA A 45 12.06 -3.98 -4.97
CA ALA A 45 11.50 -4.03 -3.62
C ALA A 45 10.02 -4.51 -3.61
N SER A 46 9.75 -5.62 -4.30
CA SER A 46 8.43 -6.26 -4.34
C SER A 46 8.30 -7.36 -3.30
N ILE A 47 7.23 -7.33 -2.51
CA ILE A 47 6.86 -8.40 -1.56
C ILE A 47 5.73 -9.23 -2.16
N LEU A 48 5.86 -10.56 -2.19
CA LEU A 48 4.79 -11.45 -2.64
C LEU A 48 3.62 -11.43 -1.64
N ILE A 49 2.44 -11.11 -2.12
CA ILE A 49 1.18 -11.21 -1.39
C ILE A 49 0.43 -12.45 -1.89
N GLU A 50 0.31 -13.46 -1.04
CA GLU A 50 -0.36 -14.71 -1.39
C GLU A 50 -1.88 -14.53 -1.29
N LYS A 51 -2.62 -14.94 -2.33
CA LYS A 51 -4.09 -14.96 -2.33
C LYS A 51 -4.65 -15.77 -1.17
N ARG A 52 -3.98 -16.86 -0.80
CA ARG A 52 -4.43 -17.76 0.27
C ARG A 52 -4.67 -17.03 1.59
N SER A 53 -3.80 -16.08 1.93
CA SER A 53 -3.90 -15.28 3.16
C SER A 53 -4.68 -13.99 2.96
N ASN A 54 -4.99 -13.62 1.71
CA ASN A 54 -5.61 -12.34 1.33
C ASN A 54 -6.78 -12.60 0.34
N PRO A 55 -7.95 -13.05 0.82
CA PRO A 55 -9.04 -13.56 -0.03
C PRO A 55 -9.65 -12.52 -0.98
N PHE A 56 -9.44 -11.23 -0.72
CA PHE A 56 -9.86 -10.14 -1.60
C PHE A 56 -9.09 -10.13 -2.94
N LEU A 57 -7.95 -10.83 -3.01
CA LEU A 57 -7.18 -10.97 -4.24
C LEU A 57 -7.75 -12.05 -5.17
N HIS A 58 -7.76 -11.77 -6.48
CA HIS A 58 -8.12 -12.77 -7.49
C HIS A 58 -7.02 -13.81 -7.74
N HIS A 59 -5.76 -13.41 -7.56
CA HIS A 59 -4.53 -14.17 -7.77
C HIS A 59 -3.40 -13.58 -6.91
N ASP A 60 -2.33 -14.34 -6.72
CA ASP A 60 -1.13 -13.86 -6.01
C ASP A 60 -0.62 -12.56 -6.65
N SER A 61 -0.31 -11.60 -5.80
CA SER A 61 0.05 -10.24 -6.22
C SER A 61 1.34 -9.81 -5.52
N TYR A 62 1.79 -8.61 -5.80
CA TYR A 62 3.06 -8.09 -5.30
C TYR A 62 2.89 -6.68 -4.79
N LEU A 63 3.33 -6.42 -3.57
CA LEU A 63 3.40 -5.09 -2.99
C LEU A 63 4.66 -4.38 -3.47
N GLN A 64 4.51 -3.31 -4.24
CA GLN A 64 5.63 -2.49 -4.71
C GLN A 64 6.02 -1.49 -3.62
N CYS A 65 7.06 -1.77 -2.85
CA CYS A 65 7.52 -0.90 -1.77
C CYS A 65 8.51 0.18 -2.24
N SER A 66 9.03 0.08 -3.47
CA SER A 66 10.05 1.00 -4.00
C SER A 66 9.55 2.44 -4.25
N GLU A 67 8.25 2.66 -4.24
CA GLU A 67 7.62 3.93 -4.58
C GLU A 67 6.48 4.22 -3.62
N LEU A 68 6.69 5.22 -2.77
CA LEU A 68 5.69 5.70 -1.82
C LEU A 68 4.71 6.63 -2.54
N ILE A 69 3.42 6.36 -2.42
CA ILE A 69 2.36 7.18 -2.99
C ILE A 69 1.72 7.99 -1.87
N GLU A 70 1.61 9.29 -2.09
CA GLU A 70 0.90 10.20 -1.19
C GLU A 70 -0.48 10.49 -1.79
N LEU A 71 -1.53 10.22 -1.02
CA LEU A 71 -2.90 10.54 -1.34
C LEU A 71 -3.43 11.54 -0.32
N ASP A 72 -4.12 12.56 -0.83
CA ASP A 72 -4.80 13.56 -0.02
C ASP A 72 -6.01 12.93 0.73
N GLU A 73 -6.25 13.37 1.97
CA GLU A 73 -7.33 12.85 2.82
C GLU A 73 -8.70 12.93 2.14
N PHE A 74 -9.00 14.02 1.41
CA PHE A 74 -10.28 14.15 0.71
C PHE A 74 -10.45 13.10 -0.39
N VAL A 75 -9.35 12.71 -1.05
CA VAL A 75 -9.38 11.66 -2.09
C VAL A 75 -9.62 10.29 -1.44
N VAL A 76 -9.01 10.03 -0.29
CA VAL A 76 -9.20 8.76 0.43
C VAL A 76 -10.63 8.65 0.93
N ASP A 77 -11.16 9.70 1.56
CA ASP A 77 -12.53 9.73 2.09
C ASP A 77 -13.57 9.57 0.96
N GLU A 78 -13.40 10.27 -0.18
CA GLU A 78 -14.27 10.09 -1.36
C GLU A 78 -14.28 8.64 -1.85
N ILE A 79 -13.11 7.99 -1.90
CA ILE A 79 -12.99 6.58 -2.33
C ILE A 79 -13.69 5.65 -1.34
N LEU A 80 -13.52 5.87 -0.04
CA LEU A 80 -14.18 5.07 1.00
C LEU A 80 -15.70 5.26 0.98
N ASP A 81 -16.18 6.48 0.76
CA ASP A 81 -17.62 6.76 0.65
C ASP A 81 -18.24 6.11 -0.60
N GLU A 82 -17.56 6.16 -1.75
CA GLU A 82 -18.08 5.63 -3.01
C GLU A 82 -17.96 4.12 -3.15
N LYS A 83 -16.83 3.55 -2.72
CA LYS A 83 -16.47 2.15 -3.01
C LYS A 83 -16.25 1.31 -1.77
N GLY A 84 -16.10 1.94 -0.61
CA GLY A 84 -15.72 1.27 0.62
C GLY A 84 -14.30 0.74 0.59
N LEU A 85 -13.99 -0.01 1.64
CA LEU A 85 -12.76 -0.77 1.76
C LEU A 85 -12.75 -1.92 0.74
N TYR A 86 -11.64 -2.08 0.01
CA TYR A 86 -11.49 -3.18 -0.94
C TYR A 86 -11.06 -4.48 -0.25
N GLY A 87 -10.23 -4.37 0.79
CA GLY A 87 -9.75 -5.49 1.60
C GLY A 87 -8.74 -5.03 2.65
N GLU A 88 -8.09 -5.96 3.30
CA GLU A 88 -7.06 -5.73 4.31
C GLU A 88 -5.95 -6.76 4.11
N LEU A 89 -4.70 -6.32 4.10
CA LEU A 89 -3.57 -7.24 4.10
C LEU A 89 -3.43 -7.90 5.46
N ASP A 90 -3.05 -9.17 5.45
CA ASP A 90 -2.73 -9.89 6.69
C ASP A 90 -1.63 -9.16 7.49
N ASN A 91 -1.81 -9.06 8.81
CA ASN A 91 -0.88 -8.35 9.70
C ASN A 91 0.56 -8.88 9.65
N SER A 92 0.78 -10.12 9.18
CA SER A 92 2.13 -10.67 8.98
C SER A 92 2.98 -9.88 7.96
N TYR A 93 2.37 -9.04 7.12
CA TYR A 93 3.12 -8.21 6.16
C TYR A 93 3.80 -7.00 6.78
N ALA A 94 3.39 -6.55 7.98
CA ALA A 94 3.95 -5.35 8.63
C ALA A 94 5.48 -5.42 8.75
N ALA A 95 6.00 -6.48 9.38
CA ALA A 95 7.43 -6.68 9.57
C ALA A 95 8.19 -6.81 8.23
N ALA A 96 7.57 -7.43 7.22
CA ALA A 96 8.16 -7.58 5.89
C ALA A 96 8.27 -6.22 5.17
N ILE A 97 7.25 -5.36 5.30
CA ILE A 97 7.26 -3.99 4.80
C ILE A 97 8.37 -3.19 5.48
N CYS A 98 8.41 -3.19 6.82
CA CYS A 98 9.44 -2.46 7.58
C CYS A 98 10.87 -2.90 7.23
N SER A 99 11.10 -4.21 7.07
CA SER A 99 12.39 -4.76 6.63
C SER A 99 12.74 -4.34 5.20
N MET A 100 11.76 -4.27 4.30
CA MET A 100 11.98 -3.85 2.92
C MET A 100 12.39 -2.38 2.83
N LEU A 101 11.84 -1.52 3.69
CA LEU A 101 12.17 -0.08 3.73
C LEU A 101 13.66 0.20 3.92
N ASP A 102 14.40 -0.65 4.62
CA ASP A 102 15.85 -0.49 4.80
C ASP A 102 16.63 -0.60 3.49
N SER A 103 16.12 -1.39 2.54
CA SER A 103 16.74 -1.56 1.23
C SER A 103 16.44 -0.43 0.24
N ILE A 104 15.48 0.43 0.56
CA ILE A 104 14.96 1.44 -0.37
C ILE A 104 15.61 2.80 -0.11
N SER A 105 16.45 3.28 -1.02
CA SER A 105 17.10 4.61 -0.88
C SER A 105 16.23 5.78 -1.35
N THR A 106 15.15 5.52 -2.07
CA THR A 106 14.27 6.54 -2.66
C THR A 106 13.26 7.14 -1.69
N ILE A 107 13.03 6.49 -0.55
CA ILE A 107 12.12 6.97 0.51
C ILE A 107 12.96 7.63 1.61
N ARG A 108 12.52 8.80 2.10
CA ARG A 108 13.24 9.53 3.14
C ARG A 108 13.20 8.77 4.45
N GLN A 109 14.25 8.92 5.26
CA GLN A 109 14.31 8.23 6.55
C GLN A 109 13.14 8.60 7.47
N SER A 110 12.73 9.88 7.51
CA SER A 110 11.56 10.34 8.27
C SER A 110 10.29 9.58 7.93
N ASP A 111 10.06 9.32 6.65
CA ASP A 111 8.84 8.70 6.15
C ASP A 111 8.87 7.20 6.48
N LYS A 112 10.05 6.57 6.42
CA LYS A 112 10.23 5.18 6.88
C LYS A 112 9.96 5.04 8.36
N ASP A 113 10.45 5.98 9.17
CA ASP A 113 10.29 5.95 10.62
C ASP A 113 8.81 6.12 11.00
N ALA A 114 8.07 6.99 10.31
CA ALA A 114 6.61 7.12 10.47
C ALA A 114 5.89 5.80 10.13
N ILE A 115 6.18 5.22 8.96
CA ILE A 115 5.59 3.94 8.54
C ILE A 115 5.86 2.82 9.57
N ARG A 116 7.08 2.74 10.14
CA ARG A 116 7.41 1.75 11.18
C ARG A 116 6.57 1.94 12.44
N GLN A 117 6.50 3.18 12.92
CA GLN A 117 5.71 3.52 14.09
C GLN A 117 4.23 3.14 13.89
N CYS A 118 3.72 3.35 12.69
CA CYS A 118 2.36 3.02 12.31
C CYS A 118 2.09 1.51 12.22
N LEU A 119 3.01 0.75 11.62
CA LEU A 119 2.88 -0.69 11.44
C LEU A 119 3.24 -1.50 12.70
N GLY A 120 3.70 -0.86 13.76
CA GLY A 120 3.95 -1.48 15.07
C GLY A 120 5.26 -2.25 15.18
N ASP A 121 6.30 -1.81 14.46
CA ASP A 121 7.69 -2.32 14.55
C ASP A 121 8.56 -1.45 15.46
#